data_AF-A0A3M2VHW1-F1
#
_entry.id   AF-A0A3M2VHW1-F1
#
_cell.length_a   1.000
_cell.length_b   1.000
_cell.length_c   1.000
_cell.angle_alpha   90.00
_cell.angle_beta   90.00
_cell.angle_gamma   90.00
#
_symmetry.space_group_name_H-M   'P 1'
#
loop_
_entity.id
_entity.type
_entity.pdbx_description
1 polymer ?
#
loop_
_entity_poly.entity_id
_entity_poly.type
_entity_poly.pdbx_seq_one_letter_code
_entity_poly.pdbx_strand_id
1 'polypeptide(L)'
;MYEGELHTLNDGSTLMLFHSHESGDDYLTNAICCGELLRALSHALQIEVADSGITLQLQLGLTLGENLSGLSQIDLLLTETAQDALALSQHSRNLLLVERRINDDPLIRQRARIRPIASPEGACCVERLMEPYPSMLERQLSRMHESNKG
;
A
#
# COMPACT_ATOMS: atom_id res chain seq x y z
N MET A 1 10.24 1.00 -10.13
CA MET A 1 10.61 1.22 -8.71
C MET A 1 9.72 0.46 -7.75
N TYR A 2 8.55 -0.03 -8.14
CA TYR A 2 7.82 -0.97 -7.27
C TYR A 2 7.38 -2.27 -7.94
N GLU A 3 7.46 -2.41 -9.28
CA GLU A 3 7.29 -3.73 -9.96
C GLU A 3 6.03 -4.46 -9.49
N GLY A 4 4.93 -3.69 -9.48
CA GLY A 4 3.62 -4.16 -9.07
C GLY A 4 2.69 -4.26 -10.26
N GLU A 5 1.96 -5.36 -10.35
CA GLU A 5 0.88 -5.55 -11.32
C GLU A 5 -0.38 -4.81 -10.83
N LEU A 6 -1.01 -4.03 -11.72
CA LEU A 6 -2.18 -3.21 -11.40
C LEU A 6 -3.45 -3.83 -11.98
N HIS A 7 -4.45 -4.04 -11.14
CA HIS A 7 -5.77 -4.52 -11.56
C HIS A 7 -6.86 -3.54 -11.10
N THR A 8 -7.53 -2.88 -12.05
CA THR A 8 -8.66 -1.99 -11.76
C THR A 8 -9.95 -2.79 -11.70
N LEU A 9 -10.67 -2.70 -10.59
CA LEU A 9 -11.88 -3.47 -10.34
C LEU A 9 -13.12 -2.74 -10.90
N ASN A 10 -14.22 -3.47 -11.05
CA ASN A 10 -15.46 -2.95 -11.61
C ASN A 10 -16.09 -1.84 -10.75
N ASP A 11 -15.77 -1.78 -9.45
CA ASP A 11 -16.23 -0.75 -8.53
C ASP A 11 -15.31 0.49 -8.48
N GLY A 12 -14.27 0.52 -9.33
CA GLY A 12 -13.28 1.59 -9.40
C GLY A 12 -12.14 1.47 -8.37
N SER A 13 -12.17 0.48 -7.48
CA SER A 13 -11.04 0.18 -6.61
C SER A 13 -9.88 -0.46 -7.39
N THR A 14 -8.72 -0.55 -6.76
CA THR A 14 -7.51 -1.08 -7.39
C THR A 14 -6.89 -2.15 -6.49
N LEU A 15 -6.53 -3.28 -7.09
CA LEU A 15 -5.69 -4.29 -6.48
C LEU A 15 -4.28 -4.20 -7.08
N MET A 16 -3.27 -4.19 -6.22
CA MET A 16 -1.86 -4.19 -6.63
C MET A 16 -1.20 -5.48 -6.16
N LEU A 17 -0.60 -6.24 -7.07
CA LEU A 17 0.15 -7.45 -6.73
C LEU A 17 1.65 -7.16 -6.82
N PHE A 18 2.36 -7.40 -5.72
CA PHE A 18 3.82 -7.37 -5.66
C PHE A 18 4.32 -8.78 -5.41
N HIS A 19 5.28 -9.25 -6.21
CA HIS A 19 5.75 -10.62 -6.11
C HIS A 19 7.27 -10.74 -6.32
N SER A 20 7.84 -11.81 -5.79
CA SER A 20 9.29 -12.03 -5.78
C SER A 20 9.90 -12.29 -7.16
N HIS A 21 9.10 -12.72 -8.16
CA HIS A 21 9.62 -12.96 -9.52
C HIS A 21 10.17 -11.68 -10.19
N GLU A 22 9.65 -10.49 -9.87
CA GLU A 22 10.23 -9.23 -10.35
C GLU A 22 11.26 -8.66 -9.37
N SER A 23 10.90 -8.56 -8.09
CA SER A 23 11.68 -7.80 -7.10
C SER A 23 12.49 -8.64 -6.09
N GLY A 24 12.57 -9.96 -6.26
CA GLY A 24 13.25 -10.85 -5.30
C GLY A 24 12.69 -10.71 -3.88
N ASP A 25 13.56 -10.63 -2.88
CA ASP A 25 13.19 -10.49 -1.46
C ASP A 25 12.63 -9.10 -1.12
N ASP A 26 12.70 -8.13 -2.04
CA ASP A 26 12.28 -6.75 -1.79
C ASP A 26 10.79 -6.50 -2.09
N TYR A 27 10.04 -7.48 -2.61
CA TYR A 27 8.64 -7.32 -3.00
C TYR A 27 7.74 -6.75 -1.88
N LEU A 28 7.89 -7.23 -0.64
CA LEU A 28 7.16 -6.68 0.52
C LEU A 28 7.55 -5.24 0.83
N THR A 29 8.83 -4.90 0.66
CA THR A 29 9.30 -3.53 0.86
C THR A 29 8.76 -2.62 -0.21
N ASN A 30 8.69 -3.08 -1.46
CA ASN A 30 8.07 -2.36 -2.55
C ASN A 30 6.59 -2.12 -2.29
N ALA A 31 5.86 -3.13 -1.81
CA ALA A 31 4.45 -3.01 -1.46
C ALA A 31 4.21 -1.95 -0.37
N ILE A 32 4.98 -1.98 0.72
CA ILE A 32 4.85 -1.01 1.81
C ILE A 32 5.26 0.40 1.35
N CYS A 33 6.36 0.53 0.61
CA CYS A 33 6.79 1.83 0.07
C CYS A 33 5.74 2.41 -0.88
N CYS A 34 5.14 1.57 -1.73
CA CYS A 34 4.07 2.00 -2.63
C CYS A 34 2.85 2.49 -1.85
N GLY A 35 2.40 1.73 -0.84
CA GLY A 35 1.27 2.15 0.00
C GLY A 35 1.53 3.47 0.75
N GLU A 36 2.73 3.66 1.30
CA GLU A 36 3.10 4.91 1.96
C GLU A 36 3.25 6.09 0.98
N LEU A 37 3.70 5.83 -0.25
CA LEU A 37 3.74 6.83 -1.31
C LEU A 37 2.33 7.27 -1.70
N LEU A 38 1.39 6.33 -1.89
CA LEU A 38 -0.01 6.63 -2.18
C LEU A 38 -0.66 7.42 -1.04
N ARG A 39 -0.38 7.05 0.21
CA ARG A 39 -0.85 7.77 1.40
C ARG A 39 -0.35 9.21 1.43
N ALA A 40 0.95 9.41 1.17
CA ALA A 40 1.57 10.73 1.14
C ALA A 40 1.04 11.59 -0.02
N LEU A 41 0.83 10.99 -1.20
CA LEU A 41 0.24 11.64 -2.36
C LEU A 41 -1.21 12.06 -2.06
N SER A 42 -2.03 11.18 -1.48
CA SER A 42 -3.41 11.50 -1.10
C SER A 42 -3.47 12.68 -0.11
N HIS A 43 -2.54 12.72 0.85
CA HIS A 43 -2.44 13.85 1.77
C HIS A 43 -2.05 15.16 1.06
N ALA A 44 -1.09 15.12 0.13
CA ALA A 44 -0.70 16.29 -0.65
C ALA A 44 -1.88 16.83 -1.49
N LEU A 45 -2.58 15.94 -2.19
CA LEU A 45 -3.76 16.29 -2.98
C LEU A 45 -4.90 16.84 -2.11
N GLN A 46 -5.10 16.30 -0.91
CA GLN A 46 -6.13 16.80 0.01
C GLN A 46 -5.89 18.26 0.41
N ILE A 47 -4.62 18.68 0.53
CA ILE A 47 -4.26 20.08 0.77
C ILE A 47 -4.61 20.94 -0.45
N GLU A 48 -4.28 20.48 -1.65
CA GLU A 48 -4.55 21.23 -2.90
C GLU A 48 -6.05 21.46 -3.14
N VAL A 49 -6.88 20.49 -2.75
CA VAL A 49 -8.35 20.58 -2.95
C VAL A 49 -9.09 21.08 -1.70
N ALA A 50 -8.40 21.50 -0.64
CA ALA A 50 -9.04 21.86 0.64
C ALA A 50 -10.13 22.94 0.49
N ASP A 51 -9.92 23.93 -0.38
CA ASP A 51 -10.87 25.03 -0.61
C ASP A 51 -12.07 24.64 -1.49
N SER A 52 -12.03 23.47 -2.13
CA SER A 52 -13.14 22.98 -2.98
C SER A 52 -14.27 22.33 -2.18
N GLY A 53 -14.07 22.09 -0.88
CA GLY A 53 -14.98 21.30 -0.05
C GLY A 53 -14.95 19.79 -0.32
N ILE A 54 -14.08 19.31 -1.21
CA ILE A 54 -13.90 17.88 -1.51
C ILE A 54 -13.03 17.24 -0.44
N THR A 55 -13.50 16.12 0.11
CA THR A 55 -12.69 15.24 0.96
C THR A 55 -12.25 14.03 0.14
N LEU A 56 -10.94 13.85 0.00
CA LEU A 56 -10.32 12.65 -0.54
C LEU A 56 -10.18 11.63 0.58
N GLN A 57 -10.71 10.42 0.35
CA GLN A 57 -10.49 9.29 1.24
C GLN A 57 -9.71 8.21 0.48
N LEU A 58 -8.61 7.76 1.09
CA LEU A 58 -7.83 6.66 0.58
C LEU A 58 -7.84 5.52 1.60
N GLN A 59 -8.27 4.35 1.14
CA GLN A 59 -8.36 3.13 1.93
C GLN A 59 -7.30 2.15 1.43
N LEU A 60 -6.37 1.77 2.31
CA LEU A 60 -5.25 0.91 1.98
C LEU A 60 -5.18 -0.29 2.93
N GLY A 61 -5.21 -1.48 2.35
CA GLY A 61 -4.98 -2.76 3.02
C GLY A 61 -3.94 -3.57 2.27
N LEU A 62 -3.02 -4.20 3.00
CA LEU A 62 -1.98 -5.06 2.44
C LEU A 62 -1.93 -6.39 3.19
N THR A 63 -2.02 -7.48 2.43
CA THR A 63 -1.95 -8.86 2.92
C THR A 63 -0.86 -9.61 2.18
N LEU A 64 -0.42 -10.74 2.75
CA LEU A 64 0.58 -11.62 2.15
C LEU A 64 -0.07 -12.98 1.85
N GLY A 65 0.20 -13.49 0.64
CA GLY A 65 -0.29 -14.78 0.18
C GLY A 65 0.72 -15.46 -0.75
N GLU A 66 0.43 -16.71 -1.06
CA GLU A 66 1.29 -17.56 -1.89
C GLU A 66 0.59 -17.88 -3.22
N ASN A 67 1.38 -18.18 -4.26
CA ASN A 67 0.87 -18.63 -5.57
C ASN A 67 -0.09 -17.66 -6.26
N LEU A 68 0.10 -16.35 -6.06
CA LEU A 68 -0.74 -15.30 -6.64
C LEU A 68 -0.27 -14.83 -8.02
N SER A 69 1.03 -14.99 -8.31
CA SER A 69 1.63 -14.55 -9.57
C SER A 69 1.06 -15.30 -10.77
N GLY A 70 0.71 -14.57 -11.83
CA GLY A 70 0.18 -15.16 -13.07
C GLY A 70 -1.30 -15.55 -13.03
N LEU A 71 -2.00 -15.29 -11.91
CA LEU A 71 -3.44 -15.41 -11.86
C LEU A 71 -4.10 -14.34 -12.73
N SER A 72 -5.23 -14.68 -13.35
CA SER A 72 -6.07 -13.66 -13.98
C SER A 72 -6.63 -12.72 -12.91
N GLN A 73 -7.08 -11.52 -13.30
CA GLN A 73 -7.72 -10.59 -12.36
C GLN A 73 -8.92 -11.24 -11.64
N ILE A 74 -9.71 -12.06 -12.33
CA ILE A 74 -10.87 -12.74 -11.74
C ILE A 74 -10.40 -13.78 -10.72
N ASP A 75 -9.44 -14.62 -11.08
CA ASP A 75 -8.94 -15.66 -10.18
C ASP A 75 -8.25 -15.05 -8.96
N LEU A 76 -7.48 -13.98 -9.14
CA LEU A 76 -6.82 -13.24 -8.06
C LEU A 76 -7.86 -12.69 -7.07
N LEU A 77 -8.95 -12.09 -7.56
CA LEU A 77 -10.03 -11.60 -6.70
C LEU A 77 -10.74 -12.71 -5.92
N LEU A 78 -10.77 -13.93 -6.44
CA LEU A 78 -11.39 -15.05 -5.75
C LEU A 78 -10.49 -15.65 -4.65
N THR A 79 -9.23 -15.21 -4.56
CA THR A 79 -8.32 -15.65 -3.49
C THR A 79 -8.71 -15.05 -2.15
N GLU A 80 -8.52 -15.84 -1.08
CA GLU A 80 -8.67 -15.36 0.30
C GLU A 80 -7.77 -14.16 0.57
N THR A 81 -6.53 -14.18 0.07
CA THR A 81 -5.58 -13.07 0.24
C THR A 81 -6.10 -11.74 -0.31
N ALA A 82 -6.68 -11.73 -1.51
CA ALA A 82 -7.25 -10.51 -2.10
C ALA A 82 -8.51 -10.06 -1.37
N GLN A 83 -9.38 -11.00 -0.97
CA GLN A 83 -10.58 -10.69 -0.18
C GLN A 83 -10.21 -10.10 1.18
N ASP A 84 -9.19 -10.64 1.84
CA ASP A 84 -8.67 -10.11 3.11
C ASP A 84 -8.05 -8.72 2.93
N ALA A 85 -7.34 -8.45 1.82
CA ALA A 85 -6.81 -7.12 1.53
C ALA A 85 -7.94 -6.09 1.38
N LEU A 86 -8.98 -6.45 0.64
CA LEU A 86 -10.16 -5.61 0.44
C LEU A 86 -10.88 -5.37 1.77
N ALA A 87 -11.13 -6.41 2.56
CA ALA A 87 -11.75 -6.29 3.87
C ALA A 87 -10.92 -5.42 4.83
N LEU A 88 -9.60 -5.64 4.86
CA LEU A 88 -8.68 -4.85 5.68
C LEU A 88 -8.68 -3.38 5.27
N SER A 89 -8.72 -3.08 3.98
CA SER A 89 -8.73 -1.71 3.45
C SER A 89 -9.95 -0.91 3.94
N GLN A 90 -11.10 -1.54 4.13
CA GLN A 90 -12.32 -0.88 4.61
C GLN A 90 -12.19 -0.34 6.04
N HIS A 91 -11.24 -0.86 6.81
CA HIS A 91 -10.92 -0.37 8.16
C HIS A 91 -9.90 0.78 8.15
N SER A 92 -9.30 1.07 7.00
CA SER A 92 -8.32 2.14 6.86
C SER A 92 -8.97 3.51 6.98
N ARG A 93 -8.32 4.39 7.74
CA ARG A 93 -8.67 5.82 7.85
C ARG A 93 -7.47 6.65 7.40
N ASN A 94 -7.13 6.56 6.11
CA ASN A 94 -5.94 7.16 5.50
C ASN A 94 -4.62 6.63 6.08
N LEU A 95 -4.60 5.37 6.53
CA LEU A 95 -3.42 4.67 7.03
C LEU A 95 -3.16 3.42 6.19
N LEU A 96 -1.90 3.03 6.01
CA LEU A 96 -1.59 1.72 5.46
C LEU A 96 -1.78 0.66 6.55
N LEU A 97 -2.85 -0.13 6.40
CA LEU A 97 -3.10 -1.29 7.25
C LEU A 97 -2.47 -2.54 6.63
N VAL A 98 -1.84 -3.34 7.47
CA VAL A 98 -1.18 -4.59 7.07
C VAL A 98 -1.59 -5.73 7.99
N GLU A 99 -1.57 -6.97 7.51
CA GLU A 99 -1.77 -8.13 8.39
C GLU A 99 -0.55 -8.39 9.29
N ARG A 100 -0.75 -9.13 10.39
CA ARG A 100 0.30 -9.44 11.37
C ARG A 100 1.53 -10.13 10.77
N ARG A 101 1.35 -11.01 9.77
CA ARG A 101 2.47 -11.71 9.13
C ARG A 101 3.49 -10.74 8.53
N ILE A 102 3.04 -9.64 7.94
CA ILE A 102 3.92 -8.59 7.40
C ILE A 102 4.66 -7.86 8.53
N ASN A 103 4.00 -7.60 9.65
CA ASN A 103 4.67 -7.03 10.84
C ASN A 103 5.72 -7.98 11.43
N ASP A 104 5.54 -9.29 11.29
CA ASP A 104 6.43 -10.30 11.83
C ASP A 104 7.60 -10.64 10.90
N ASP A 105 7.58 -10.15 9.65
CA ASP A 105 8.65 -10.35 8.69
C ASP A 105 9.98 -9.70 9.17
N PRO A 106 11.09 -10.48 9.24
CA PRO A 106 12.37 -10.00 9.76
C PRO A 106 12.98 -8.84 8.96
N LEU A 107 12.77 -8.79 7.65
CA LEU A 107 13.30 -7.75 6.79
C LEU A 107 12.46 -6.48 6.94
N ILE A 108 11.13 -6.60 6.98
CA ILE A 108 10.23 -5.46 7.19
C ILE A 108 10.44 -4.83 8.55
N ARG A 109 10.69 -5.59 9.62
CA ARG A 109 11.02 -5.03 10.94
C ARG A 109 12.25 -4.13 10.96
N GLN A 110 13.16 -4.29 10.00
CA GLN A 110 14.33 -3.41 9.83
C GLN A 110 14.02 -2.18 8.99
N ARG A 111 12.96 -2.22 8.18
CA ARG A 111 12.64 -1.23 7.14
C ARG A 111 11.42 -0.37 7.46
N ALA A 112 10.56 -0.81 8.36
CA ALA A 112 9.37 -0.08 8.79
C ALA A 112 9.09 -0.30 10.28
N ARG A 113 8.56 0.73 10.93
CA ARG A 113 7.96 0.62 12.25
C ARG A 113 6.47 0.36 12.06
N ILE A 114 6.06 -0.83 12.46
CA ILE A 114 4.68 -1.31 12.34
C ILE A 114 4.19 -1.64 13.75
N ARG A 115 2.93 -1.29 14.04
CA ARG A 115 2.32 -1.50 15.35
C ARG A 115 0.99 -2.23 15.22
N PRO A 116 0.73 -3.26 16.04
CA PRO A 116 -0.59 -3.88 16.13
C PRO A 116 -1.68 -2.86 16.49
N ILE A 117 -2.88 -3.05 15.92
CA ILE A 117 -4.07 -2.26 16.27
C ILE A 117 -5.11 -3.15 16.94
N ALA A 118 -6.03 -2.54 17.69
CA ALA A 118 -7.03 -3.27 18.46
C ALA A 118 -8.16 -3.84 17.60
N SER A 119 -8.43 -3.25 16.44
CA SER A 119 -9.49 -3.67 15.53
C SER A 119 -9.15 -3.25 14.10
N PRO A 120 -9.30 -4.13 13.10
CA PRO A 120 -9.69 -5.55 13.24
C PRO A 120 -8.60 -6.41 13.89
N GLU A 121 -8.97 -7.57 14.42
CA GLU A 121 -8.00 -8.52 15.01
C GLU A 121 -6.97 -8.94 13.97
N GLY A 122 -5.71 -9.08 14.39
CA GLY A 122 -4.62 -9.47 13.50
C GLY A 122 -4.11 -8.35 12.58
N ALA A 123 -4.74 -7.19 12.56
CA ALA A 123 -4.24 -6.04 11.80
C ALA A 123 -3.15 -5.28 12.55
N CYS A 124 -2.28 -4.68 11.77
CA CYS A 124 -1.25 -3.75 12.18
C CYS A 124 -1.30 -2.49 11.30
N CYS A 125 -0.70 -1.41 11.79
CA CYS A 125 -0.61 -0.15 11.09
C CYS A 125 0.86 0.21 10.88
N VAL A 126 1.22 0.64 9.67
CA VAL A 126 2.53 1.20 9.38
C VAL A 126 2.59 2.61 9.97
N GLU A 127 3.46 2.82 10.96
CA GLU A 127 3.64 4.13 11.60
C GLU A 127 4.61 5.00 10.81
N ARG A 128 5.71 4.40 10.32
CA ARG A 128 6.71 5.07 9.48
C ARG A 128 7.65 4.06 8.83
N LEU A 129 8.24 4.46 7.71
CA LEU A 129 9.39 3.79 7.12
C LEU A 129 10.71 4.21 7.81
N MET A 130 11.70 3.34 7.80
CA MET A 130 13.09 3.62 8.22
C MET A 130 13.91 4.12 7.04
N GLU A 131 15.01 4.84 7.29
CA GLU A 131 15.92 5.24 6.21
C GLU A 131 16.46 4.01 5.45
N PRO A 132 16.68 4.10 4.12
CA PRO A 132 16.63 5.31 3.28
C PRO A 132 15.24 5.65 2.68
N TYR A 133 14.21 4.86 3.01
CA TYR A 133 12.95 4.88 2.26
C TYR A 133 12.17 6.21 2.36
N PRO A 134 12.00 6.86 3.53
CA PRO A 134 11.37 8.18 3.60
C PRO A 134 12.00 9.20 2.65
N SER A 135 13.33 9.31 2.68
CA SER A 135 14.08 10.21 1.79
C SER A 135 13.92 9.87 0.30
N MET A 136 13.70 8.60 -0.03
CA MET A 136 13.42 8.17 -1.41
C MET A 136 12.00 8.54 -1.85
N LEU A 137 11.00 8.32 -0.98
CA LEU A 137 9.60 8.66 -1.24
C LEU A 137 9.41 10.17 -1.40
N GLU A 138 10.04 10.98 -0.54
CA GLU A 138 9.98 12.45 -0.64
C GLU A 138 10.50 12.95 -2.00
N ARG A 139 11.61 12.38 -2.48
CA ARG A 139 12.16 12.69 -3.81
C ARG A 139 11.22 12.27 -4.93
N GLN A 140 10.54 11.14 -4.80
CA GLN A 140 9.54 10.71 -5.78
C GLN A 140 8.32 11.64 -5.82
N LEU A 141 7.76 11.99 -4.66
CA LEU A 141 6.62 12.90 -4.56
C LEU A 141 6.95 14.26 -5.18
N SER A 142 8.14 14.79 -4.90
CA SER A 142 8.60 16.06 -5.49
C SER A 142 8.60 16.01 -7.02
N ARG A 143 9.11 14.93 -7.62
CA ARG A 143 9.11 14.73 -9.08
C ARG A 143 7.69 14.60 -9.67
N MET A 144 6.76 13.98 -8.94
CA MET A 144 5.36 13.86 -9.36
C MET A 144 4.69 15.24 -9.41
N HIS A 145 4.90 16.07 -8.39
CA HIS A 145 4.38 17.45 -8.37
C HIS A 145 4.96 18.32 -9.48
N GLU A 146 6.24 18.14 -9.82
CA GLU A 146 6.88 18.86 -10.92
C GLU A 146 6.30 18.45 -12.29
N SER A 147 6.00 17.17 -12.46
CA SER A 147 5.44 16.63 -13.72
C SER A 147 3.99 17.09 -13.98
N ASN A 148 3.23 17.37 -12.92
CA ASN A 148 1.85 17.88 -13.03
C ASN A 148 1.75 19.40 -13.28
N LYS A 149 2.89 20.12 -13.30
CA LYS A 149 2.95 21.58 -13.54
C LYS A 149 3.42 21.94 -14.96
N GLY A 150 3.68 20.96 -15.82
CA GLY A 150 4.03 21.12 -17.24
C GLY A 150 2.91 20.66 -18.16
#